data_AF-A0A519SNC2-F1
#
_entry.id   AF-A0A519SNC2-F1
#
_cell.length_a   1.000
_cell.length_b   1.000
_cell.length_c   1.000
_cell.angle_alpha   90.00
_cell.angle_beta   90.00
_cell.angle_gamma   90.00
#
_symmetry.space_group_name_H-M   'P 1'
#
loop_
_entity.id
_entity.type
_entity.pdbx_description
1 polymer ?
#
loop_
_entity_poly.entity_id
_entity_poly.type
_entity_poly.pdbx_seq_one_letter_code
_entity_poly.pdbx_strand_id
1 'polypeptide(L)'
;MSLPAINPALLTATLLAGRVLPSYSQQAPSQLAPVSAATSRANGSLTGTVVADADGKPVAYAAVAVLGAAGTVVSGGACGDDGQFVLLGLVPGTYTVRVSLLGYQDLSRPGVVVPASGGPVALGSLRLRPAAQQLGEVVVVARQPLVEEKVDRTVYHAENDQTTRGGDATDVLKRVPLLSVDLDGNVSLRGNQNIKVLINNKPSTITANSIADGLRQLPADQIKTVEVITSPSARYDAEGTGGIINIITKSNDLRGGQLSLDGSGGTRSGTLNLNGSYRTGKMGFA
;
A
#
# COMPACT_ATOMS: atom_id res chain seq x y z
N MET A 1 -14.49 -44.52 -93.89
CA MET A 1 -13.98 -43.98 -95.17
C MET A 1 -15.17 -43.76 -96.10
N SER A 2 -15.09 -42.72 -96.93
CA SER A 2 -16.01 -42.24 -98.00
C SER A 2 -17.26 -41.41 -97.62
N LEU A 3 -17.13 -40.10 -97.84
CA LEU A 3 -18.16 -39.16 -98.32
C LEU A 3 -18.61 -39.54 -99.77
N PRO A 4 -19.48 -38.77 -100.48
CA PRO A 4 -20.89 -38.36 -100.26
C PRO A 4 -21.75 -38.52 -101.56
N ALA A 5 -23.07 -38.24 -101.54
CA ALA A 5 -23.91 -37.80 -102.70
C ALA A 5 -25.39 -37.61 -102.22
N ILE A 6 -25.99 -36.43 -102.13
CA ILE A 6 -26.43 -35.40 -103.11
C ILE A 6 -27.74 -35.78 -103.88
N ASN A 7 -28.87 -35.23 -103.39
CA ASN A 7 -30.00 -34.50 -104.03
C ASN A 7 -30.74 -35.09 -105.26
N PRO A 8 -32.03 -34.75 -105.57
CA PRO A 8 -32.46 -33.35 -105.81
C PRO A 8 -33.97 -33.01 -105.58
N ALA A 9 -34.31 -31.75 -105.88
CA ALA A 9 -35.61 -31.27 -106.39
C ALA A 9 -36.66 -30.88 -105.32
N LEU A 10 -37.42 -29.78 -105.38
CA LEU A 10 -37.63 -28.63 -106.28
C LEU A 10 -38.22 -27.54 -105.35
N LEU A 11 -37.71 -26.31 -105.30
CA LEU A 11 -38.10 -25.18 -106.15
C LEU A 11 -39.53 -24.67 -105.89
N THR A 12 -39.66 -23.62 -105.08
CA THR A 12 -40.51 -22.46 -105.44
C THR A 12 -40.01 -21.22 -104.72
N ALA A 13 -39.71 -20.21 -105.53
CA ALA A 13 -39.34 -18.87 -105.15
C ALA A 13 -40.59 -18.03 -104.88
N THR A 14 -40.55 -17.15 -103.87
CA THR A 14 -41.29 -15.89 -103.92
C THR A 14 -40.50 -14.81 -103.19
N LEU A 15 -40.14 -13.78 -103.95
CA LEU A 15 -39.51 -12.53 -103.54
C LEU A 15 -40.51 -11.68 -102.72
N LEU A 16 -40.06 -11.01 -101.65
CA LEU A 16 -40.04 -9.54 -101.59
C LEU A 16 -39.37 -8.99 -100.32
N ALA A 17 -38.34 -8.17 -100.56
CA ALA A 17 -37.89 -6.98 -99.84
C ALA A 17 -38.07 -6.89 -98.30
N GLY A 18 -36.94 -6.78 -97.60
CA GLY A 18 -36.91 -6.28 -96.23
C GLY A 18 -35.52 -6.38 -95.60
N ARG A 19 -34.60 -5.50 -96.00
CA ARG A 19 -33.31 -5.33 -95.30
C ARG A 19 -33.57 -4.83 -93.88
N VAL A 20 -33.24 -5.63 -92.88
CA VAL A 20 -32.89 -5.14 -91.53
C VAL A 20 -31.64 -5.91 -91.10
N LEU A 21 -30.54 -5.19 -90.97
CA LEU A 21 -29.26 -5.72 -90.52
C LEU A 21 -29.37 -6.17 -89.05
N PRO A 22 -28.78 -7.31 -88.67
CA PRO A 22 -28.76 -7.75 -87.28
C PRO A 22 -27.95 -6.78 -86.43
N SER A 23 -28.58 -6.34 -85.35
CA SER A 23 -28.04 -5.43 -84.35
C SER A 23 -26.79 -6.03 -83.73
N TYR A 24 -25.65 -5.36 -83.88
CA TYR A 24 -24.51 -5.56 -83.00
C TYR A 24 -24.96 -5.16 -81.59
N SER A 25 -25.01 -6.13 -80.68
CA SER A 25 -25.10 -5.87 -79.26
C SER A 25 -23.85 -5.11 -78.84
N GLN A 26 -23.96 -3.78 -78.74
CA GLN A 26 -22.96 -2.98 -78.05
C GLN A 26 -22.93 -3.47 -76.60
N GLN A 27 -21.78 -4.01 -76.19
CA GLN A 27 -21.43 -4.14 -74.79
C GLN A 27 -21.53 -2.75 -74.17
N ALA A 28 -22.52 -2.56 -73.31
CA ALA A 28 -22.63 -1.36 -72.50
C ALA A 28 -21.32 -1.19 -71.69
N PRO A 29 -20.80 0.03 -71.56
CA PRO A 29 -19.68 0.27 -70.65
C PRO A 29 -20.10 -0.20 -69.26
N SER A 30 -19.23 -1.01 -68.66
CA SER A 30 -19.33 -1.52 -67.29
C SER A 30 -19.94 -0.45 -66.40
N GLN A 31 -21.14 -0.70 -65.87
CA GLN A 31 -21.72 0.15 -64.84
C GLN A 31 -20.68 0.24 -63.73
N LEU A 32 -20.14 1.44 -63.54
CA LEU A 32 -19.36 1.80 -62.37
C LEU A 32 -20.21 1.38 -61.18
N ALA A 33 -19.74 0.37 -60.43
CA ALA A 33 -20.27 0.10 -59.12
C ALA A 33 -20.38 1.44 -58.38
N PRO A 34 -21.45 1.69 -57.61
CA PRO A 34 -21.48 2.88 -56.78
C PRO A 34 -20.20 2.81 -55.93
N VAL A 35 -19.27 3.74 -56.19
CA VAL A 35 -18.21 4.06 -55.23
C VAL A 35 -18.98 4.32 -53.97
N SER A 36 -18.90 3.37 -53.03
CA SER A 36 -19.47 3.54 -51.72
C SER A 36 -18.96 4.88 -51.26
N ALA A 37 -19.88 5.85 -51.10
CA ALA A 37 -19.54 7.10 -50.48
C ALA A 37 -18.83 6.68 -49.19
N ALA A 38 -17.53 6.93 -49.11
CA ALA A 38 -16.85 6.87 -47.85
C ALA A 38 -17.58 7.92 -47.04
N THR A 39 -18.54 7.47 -46.21
CA THR A 39 -19.04 8.27 -45.10
C THR A 39 -17.75 8.64 -44.41
N SER A 40 -17.32 9.89 -44.58
CA SER A 40 -16.38 10.51 -43.69
C SER A 40 -17.01 10.26 -42.33
N ARG A 41 -16.46 9.31 -41.57
CA ARG A 41 -16.81 9.15 -40.17
C ARG A 41 -16.62 10.55 -39.63
N ALA A 42 -17.73 11.19 -39.27
CA ALA A 42 -17.71 12.57 -38.85
C ALA A 42 -16.94 12.57 -37.53
N ASN A 43 -15.64 12.75 -37.63
CA ASN A 43 -14.73 12.72 -36.52
C ASN A 43 -15.02 14.00 -35.73
N GLY A 44 -15.65 13.84 -34.57
CA GLY A 44 -15.87 14.94 -33.66
C GLY A 44 -14.54 15.45 -33.11
N SER A 45 -14.56 16.69 -32.66
CA SER A 45 -13.46 17.25 -31.89
C SER A 45 -13.96 17.72 -30.53
N LEU A 46 -13.10 17.65 -29.53
CA LEU A 46 -13.35 18.21 -28.21
C LEU A 46 -12.40 19.37 -27.98
N THR A 47 -12.95 20.50 -27.56
CA THR A 47 -12.18 21.70 -27.23
C THR A 47 -12.50 22.16 -25.81
N GLY A 48 -11.53 22.77 -25.15
CA GLY A 48 -11.74 23.34 -23.82
C GLY A 48 -10.51 24.05 -23.31
N THR A 49 -10.65 24.66 -22.14
CA THR A 49 -9.55 25.36 -21.46
C THR A 49 -9.42 24.83 -20.05
N VAL A 50 -8.21 24.46 -19.64
CA VAL A 50 -7.92 24.06 -18.27
C VAL A 50 -7.43 25.27 -17.48
N VAL A 51 -8.08 25.54 -16.35
CA VAL A 51 -7.76 26.66 -15.47
C VAL A 51 -7.61 26.17 -14.03
N ALA A 52 -6.78 26.84 -13.25
CA ALA A 52 -6.62 26.55 -11.83
C ALA A 52 -7.85 27.04 -11.05
N ASP A 53 -8.37 26.22 -10.13
CA ASP A 53 -9.54 26.58 -9.32
C ASP A 53 -9.25 27.72 -8.33
N ALA A 54 -7.99 27.87 -7.90
CA ALA A 54 -7.59 28.82 -6.88
C ALA A 54 -7.61 30.29 -7.36
N ASP A 55 -7.14 30.54 -8.57
CA ASP A 55 -6.90 31.90 -9.10
C ASP A 55 -7.35 32.06 -10.56
N GLY A 56 -7.96 31.03 -11.16
CA GLY A 56 -8.51 31.08 -12.51
C GLY A 56 -7.46 31.18 -13.63
N LYS A 57 -6.17 31.03 -13.29
CA LYS A 57 -5.09 31.10 -14.28
C LYS A 57 -5.10 29.89 -15.21
N PRO A 58 -4.73 30.06 -16.49
CA PRO A 58 -4.59 28.93 -17.40
C PRO A 58 -3.54 27.95 -16.88
N VAL A 59 -3.86 26.66 -16.95
CA VAL A 59 -2.96 25.57 -16.53
C VAL A 59 -2.36 24.96 -17.79
N ALA A 60 -1.12 25.32 -18.06
CA ALA A 60 -0.37 24.80 -19.18
C ALA A 60 0.04 23.34 -18.97
N TYR A 61 0.21 22.59 -20.07
CA TYR A 61 0.77 21.23 -20.09
C TYR A 61 0.00 20.17 -19.28
N ALA A 62 -1.26 20.45 -18.88
CA ALA A 62 -2.11 19.44 -18.29
C ALA A 62 -2.43 18.34 -19.31
N ALA A 63 -2.30 17.08 -18.91
CA ALA A 63 -2.65 15.94 -19.74
C ALA A 63 -4.17 15.75 -19.74
N VAL A 64 -4.77 15.69 -20.93
CA VAL A 64 -6.20 15.48 -21.14
C VAL A 64 -6.40 14.14 -21.84
N ALA A 65 -7.14 13.24 -21.20
CA ALA A 65 -7.49 11.94 -21.73
C ALA A 65 -9.00 11.80 -21.90
N VAL A 66 -9.42 11.23 -23.02
CA VAL A 66 -10.82 10.87 -23.31
C VAL A 66 -10.96 9.37 -23.11
N LEU A 67 -11.80 9.00 -22.17
CA LEU A 67 -12.03 7.63 -21.74
C LEU A 67 -13.38 7.16 -22.30
N GLY A 68 -13.41 5.95 -22.86
CA GLY A 68 -14.64 5.28 -23.28
C GLY A 68 -15.40 4.65 -22.10
N ALA A 69 -16.51 3.96 -22.39
CA ALA A 69 -17.39 3.34 -21.39
C ALA A 69 -16.70 2.33 -20.45
N ALA A 70 -15.59 1.71 -20.88
CA ALA A 70 -14.81 0.75 -20.10
C ALA A 70 -13.59 1.38 -19.39
N GLY A 71 -13.43 2.71 -19.40
CA GLY A 71 -12.24 3.38 -18.87
C GLY A 71 -11.00 3.26 -19.77
N THR A 72 -11.14 2.70 -20.97
CA THR A 72 -10.08 2.65 -21.98
C THR A 72 -9.83 4.05 -22.55
N VAL A 73 -8.56 4.43 -22.71
CA VAL A 73 -8.19 5.69 -23.35
C VAL A 73 -8.47 5.59 -24.86
N VAL A 74 -9.38 6.43 -25.35
CA VAL A 74 -9.80 6.48 -26.76
C VAL A 74 -9.03 7.55 -27.52
N SER A 75 -8.73 8.67 -26.87
CA SER A 75 -7.92 9.76 -27.41
C SER A 75 -7.31 10.54 -26.26
N GLY A 76 -6.24 11.28 -26.50
CA GLY A 76 -5.58 12.10 -25.48
C GLY A 76 -4.64 13.12 -26.09
N GLY A 77 -4.31 14.12 -25.29
CA GLY A 77 -3.44 15.22 -25.68
C GLY A 77 -2.99 16.01 -24.45
N ALA A 78 -2.26 17.10 -24.69
CA ALA A 78 -1.85 18.03 -23.65
C ALA A 78 -2.41 19.42 -23.95
N CYS A 79 -2.58 20.22 -22.90
CA CYS A 79 -2.93 21.62 -23.04
C CYS A 79 -1.70 22.43 -23.51
N GLY A 80 -1.93 23.47 -24.32
CA GLY A 80 -0.91 24.46 -24.67
C GLY A 80 -0.58 25.40 -23.50
N ASP A 81 0.31 26.37 -23.75
CA ASP A 81 0.71 27.38 -22.74
C ASP A 81 -0.45 28.26 -22.24
N ASP A 82 -1.49 28.42 -23.05
CA ASP A 82 -2.72 29.14 -22.72
C ASP A 82 -3.78 28.27 -22.04
N GLY A 83 -3.44 27.01 -21.72
CA GLY A 83 -4.34 26.03 -21.11
C GLY A 83 -5.40 25.48 -22.07
N GLN A 84 -5.36 25.84 -23.36
CA GLN A 84 -6.32 25.30 -24.33
C GLN A 84 -5.90 23.90 -24.79
N PHE A 85 -6.89 23.04 -25.01
CA PHE A 85 -6.69 21.74 -25.64
C PHE A 85 -7.67 21.51 -26.77
N VAL A 86 -7.20 20.79 -27.80
CA VAL A 86 -8.01 20.35 -28.94
C VAL A 86 -7.72 18.88 -29.16
N LEU A 87 -8.77 18.07 -29.11
CA LEU A 87 -8.71 16.64 -29.34
C LEU A 87 -9.50 16.32 -30.59
N LEU A 88 -8.84 15.75 -31.59
CA LEU A 88 -9.41 15.44 -32.90
C LEU A 88 -9.67 13.93 -33.01
N GLY A 89 -10.47 13.53 -33.99
CA GLY A 89 -10.59 12.11 -34.35
C GLY A 89 -11.56 11.30 -33.47
N LEU A 90 -12.48 11.94 -32.76
CA LEU A 90 -13.39 11.25 -31.86
C LEU A 90 -14.59 10.68 -32.62
N VAL A 91 -14.84 9.38 -32.44
CA VAL A 91 -16.04 8.73 -32.98
C VAL A 91 -17.26 9.25 -32.21
N PRO A 92 -18.45 9.33 -32.83
CA PRO A 92 -19.67 9.66 -32.10
C PRO A 92 -19.92 8.69 -30.94
N GLY A 93 -20.19 9.23 -29.75
CA GLY A 93 -20.32 8.44 -28.53
C GLY A 93 -20.30 9.27 -27.26
N THR A 94 -20.46 8.61 -26.12
CA THR A 94 -20.37 9.23 -24.80
C THR A 94 -19.03 8.87 -24.16
N TYR A 95 -18.35 9.89 -23.66
CA TYR A 95 -17.02 9.79 -23.11
C TYR A 95 -16.92 10.43 -21.72
N THR A 96 -15.88 10.03 -21.01
CA THR A 96 -15.43 10.68 -19.79
C THR A 96 -14.12 11.40 -20.08
N VAL A 97 -14.07 12.70 -19.84
CA VAL A 97 -12.84 13.49 -20.01
C VAL A 97 -12.12 13.56 -18.67
N ARG A 98 -10.88 13.12 -18.63
CA ARG A 98 -10.00 13.18 -17.46
C ARG A 98 -8.87 14.17 -17.74
N VAL A 99 -8.64 15.07 -16.79
CA VAL A 99 -7.51 16.00 -16.82
C VAL A 99 -6.63 15.72 -15.61
N SER A 100 -5.33 15.52 -15.85
CA SER A 100 -4.35 15.21 -14.83
C SER A 100 -3.09 16.06 -15.02
N LEU A 101 -2.58 16.62 -13.94
CA LEU A 101 -1.31 17.35 -13.91
C LEU A 101 -0.64 17.13 -12.55
N LEU A 102 0.69 17.04 -12.54
CA LEU A 102 1.47 16.94 -11.30
C LEU A 102 1.17 18.13 -10.38
N GLY A 103 0.88 17.84 -9.11
CA GLY A 103 0.53 18.87 -8.12
C GLY A 103 -0.94 19.33 -8.17
N TYR A 104 -1.79 18.69 -8.98
CA TYR A 104 -3.23 18.91 -9.04
C TYR A 104 -4.01 17.62 -8.78
N GLN A 105 -5.24 17.74 -8.29
CA GLN A 105 -6.17 16.60 -8.20
C GLN A 105 -6.71 16.28 -9.59
N ASP A 106 -6.77 15.00 -9.92
CA ASP A 106 -7.34 14.54 -11.19
C ASP A 106 -8.82 14.94 -11.30
N LEU A 107 -9.15 15.67 -12.36
CA LEU A 107 -10.50 16.06 -12.67
C LEU A 107 -11.10 15.03 -13.64
N SER A 108 -12.26 14.46 -13.30
CA SER A 108 -13.01 13.59 -14.20
C SER A 108 -14.39 14.17 -14.48
N ARG A 109 -14.71 14.38 -15.75
CA ARG A 109 -16.00 14.86 -16.23
C ARG A 109 -16.68 13.78 -17.08
N PRO A 110 -17.63 13.02 -16.53
CA PRO A 110 -18.39 12.03 -17.27
C PRO A 110 -19.48 12.68 -18.14
N GLY A 111 -20.01 11.92 -19.11
CA GLY A 111 -21.20 12.31 -19.86
C GLY A 111 -20.95 13.30 -21.02
N VAL A 112 -19.72 13.38 -21.52
CA VAL A 112 -19.39 14.20 -22.68
C VAL A 112 -19.86 13.48 -23.95
N VAL A 113 -20.88 14.03 -24.61
CA VAL A 113 -21.46 13.43 -25.82
C VAL A 113 -20.87 14.08 -27.07
N VAL A 114 -20.26 13.28 -27.93
CA VAL A 114 -19.84 13.66 -29.28
C VAL A 114 -20.95 13.30 -30.26
N PRO A 115 -21.60 14.27 -30.92
CA PRO A 115 -22.77 14.02 -31.75
C PRO A 115 -22.41 13.28 -33.05
N ALA A 116 -23.36 12.50 -33.56
CA ALA A 116 -23.22 11.75 -34.82
C ALA A 116 -23.10 12.66 -36.07
N SER A 117 -23.51 13.93 -35.95
CA SER A 117 -23.30 14.96 -36.97
C SER A 117 -21.84 15.38 -37.13
N GLY A 118 -20.96 14.99 -36.20
CA GLY A 118 -19.60 15.52 -36.09
C GLY A 118 -19.56 16.99 -35.68
N GLY A 119 -18.35 17.53 -35.60
CA GLY A 119 -18.09 18.93 -35.26
C GLY A 119 -17.43 19.14 -33.89
N PRO A 120 -17.03 20.39 -33.58
CA PRO A 120 -16.37 20.72 -32.32
C PRO A 120 -17.37 20.80 -31.17
N VAL A 121 -17.10 20.02 -30.12
CA VAL A 121 -17.81 20.05 -28.84
C VAL A 121 -16.95 20.84 -27.85
N ALA A 122 -17.42 22.02 -27.47
CA ALA A 122 -16.75 22.86 -26.49
C ALA A 122 -17.15 22.47 -25.06
N LEU A 123 -16.17 22.08 -24.25
CA LEU A 123 -16.33 21.71 -22.84
C LEU A 123 -16.32 22.93 -21.90
N GLY A 124 -15.93 24.10 -22.40
CA GLY A 124 -15.74 25.31 -21.59
C GLY A 124 -14.50 25.20 -20.69
N SER A 125 -14.54 25.85 -19.52
CA SER A 125 -13.44 25.85 -18.58
C SER A 125 -13.50 24.65 -17.62
N LEU A 126 -12.43 23.86 -17.60
CA LEU A 126 -12.22 22.75 -16.67
C LEU A 126 -11.33 23.23 -15.53
N ARG A 127 -11.89 23.26 -14.31
CA ARG A 127 -11.19 23.78 -13.12
C ARG A 127 -10.41 22.68 -12.40
N LEU A 128 -9.08 22.80 -12.43
CA LEU A 128 -8.17 21.89 -11.76
C LEU A 128 -7.87 22.40 -10.34
N ARG A 129 -8.14 21.57 -9.34
CA ARG A 129 -7.83 21.91 -7.94
C ARG A 129 -6.39 21.55 -7.65
N PRO A 130 -5.56 22.45 -7.08
CA PRO A 130 -4.26 22.07 -6.56
C PRO A 130 -4.41 20.90 -5.60
N ALA A 131 -3.56 19.89 -5.75
CA ALA A 131 -3.43 18.83 -4.77
C ALA A 131 -2.71 19.44 -3.58
N ALA A 132 -3.46 20.10 -2.69
CA ALA A 132 -2.98 20.41 -1.36
C ALA A 132 -2.66 19.07 -0.70
N GLN A 133 -1.37 18.76 -0.68
CA GLN A 133 -0.82 17.52 -0.20
C GLN A 133 -0.98 17.50 1.33
N GLN A 134 -2.16 17.11 1.80
CA GLN A 134 -2.23 16.38 3.06
C GLN A 134 -1.62 15.02 2.75
N LEU A 135 -0.30 14.90 2.96
CA LEU A 135 0.30 13.61 3.22
C LEU A 135 -0.55 13.00 4.33
N GLY A 136 -1.32 11.97 4.01
CA GLY A 136 -1.85 11.10 5.04
C GLY A 136 -0.65 10.68 5.88
N GLU A 137 -0.69 11.02 7.16
CA GLU A 137 0.34 10.64 8.11
C GLU A 137 0.66 9.16 7.88
N VAL A 138 1.86 8.89 7.37
CA VAL A 138 2.39 7.54 7.41
C VAL A 138 2.63 7.30 8.90
N VAL A 139 1.62 6.77 9.59
CA VAL A 139 1.80 6.19 10.90
C VAL A 139 2.67 4.97 10.67
N VAL A 140 3.99 5.19 10.62
CA VAL A 140 4.95 4.11 10.76
C VAL A 140 4.72 3.61 12.18
N VAL A 141 3.91 2.56 12.32
CA VAL A 141 3.86 1.76 13.55
C VAL A 141 5.22 1.07 13.60
N ALA A 142 6.23 1.80 14.06
CA ALA A 142 7.57 1.28 14.24
C ALA A 142 7.46 0.19 15.31
N ARG A 143 7.44 -1.07 14.88
CA ARG A 143 7.68 -2.18 15.78
C ARG A 143 9.05 -1.93 16.39
N GLN A 144 9.08 -1.68 17.69
CA GLN A 144 10.32 -1.40 18.40
C GLN A 144 11.30 -2.54 18.09
N PRO A 145 12.52 -2.22 17.62
CA PRO A 145 13.47 -3.23 17.20
C PRO A 145 13.83 -4.13 18.39
N LEU A 146 14.23 -5.37 18.10
CA LEU A 146 14.65 -6.29 19.15
C LEU A 146 15.96 -5.84 19.83
N VAL A 147 16.82 -5.17 19.07
CA VAL A 147 18.09 -4.58 19.53
C VAL A 147 18.17 -3.14 19.04
N GLU A 148 18.49 -2.23 19.94
CA GLU A 148 18.77 -0.82 19.66
C GLU A 148 20.20 -0.50 20.13
N GLU A 149 21.06 -0.06 19.21
CA GLU A 149 22.42 0.39 19.55
C GLU A 149 22.43 1.89 19.85
N LYS A 150 22.97 2.26 21.01
CA LYS A 150 23.22 3.64 21.42
C LYS A 150 24.70 3.88 21.58
N VAL A 151 25.09 5.14 21.64
CA VAL A 151 26.50 5.56 21.78
C VAL A 151 27.15 4.95 23.03
N ASP A 152 26.39 4.80 24.11
CA ASP A 152 26.87 4.34 25.43
C ASP A 152 26.44 2.91 25.80
N ARG A 153 25.43 2.35 25.11
CA ARG A 153 24.83 1.07 25.48
C ARG A 153 24.12 0.36 24.32
N THR A 154 24.07 -0.96 24.40
CA THR A 154 23.18 -1.80 23.59
C THR A 154 21.91 -2.10 24.39
N VAL A 155 20.73 -1.81 23.83
CA VAL A 155 19.44 -2.10 24.46
C VAL A 155 18.77 -3.26 23.75
N TYR A 156 18.56 -4.35 24.47
CA TYR A 156 17.82 -5.51 24.00
C TYR A 156 16.39 -5.48 24.55
N HIS A 157 15.40 -5.46 23.67
CA HIS A 157 13.98 -5.41 24.00
C HIS A 157 13.41 -6.80 24.22
N ALA A 158 13.67 -7.36 25.41
CA ALA A 158 13.21 -8.70 25.80
C ALA A 158 11.68 -8.87 25.67
N GLU A 159 10.89 -7.81 25.91
CA GLU A 159 9.43 -7.87 25.76
C GLU A 159 8.94 -8.14 24.33
N ASN A 160 9.79 -7.85 23.33
CA ASN A 160 9.50 -8.07 21.91
C ASN A 160 10.04 -9.42 21.40
N ASP A 161 10.85 -10.14 22.18
CA ASP A 161 11.32 -11.48 21.85
C ASP A 161 10.32 -12.53 22.33
N GLN A 162 9.65 -13.20 21.40
CA GLN A 162 8.72 -14.27 21.75
C GLN A 162 9.43 -15.58 22.11
N THR A 163 10.71 -15.73 21.75
CA THR A 163 11.47 -16.97 21.95
C THR A 163 11.98 -17.17 23.37
N THR A 164 11.95 -16.11 24.19
CA THR A 164 12.35 -16.13 25.61
C THR A 164 11.17 -16.26 26.56
N ARG A 165 9.92 -16.25 26.05
CA ARG A 165 8.71 -16.40 26.86
C ARG A 165 8.70 -17.74 27.60
N GLY A 166 8.35 -17.71 28.89
CA GLY A 166 8.34 -18.90 29.74
C GLY A 166 9.71 -19.36 30.26
N GLY A 167 10.80 -18.67 29.91
CA GLY A 167 12.13 -18.86 30.49
C GLY A 167 12.43 -17.94 31.68
N ASP A 168 13.68 -17.91 32.09
CA ASP A 168 14.19 -17.01 33.14
C ASP A 168 15.06 -15.87 32.57
N ALA A 169 15.60 -15.01 33.45
CA ALA A 169 16.49 -13.94 33.02
C ALA A 169 17.78 -14.47 32.38
N THR A 170 18.26 -15.63 32.80
CA THR A 170 19.45 -16.28 32.22
C THR A 170 19.22 -16.61 30.75
N ASP A 171 18.02 -17.10 30.39
CA ASP A 171 17.63 -17.37 29.02
C ASP A 171 17.49 -16.10 28.17
N VAL A 172 17.01 -15.01 28.77
CA VAL A 172 17.00 -13.68 28.13
C VAL A 172 18.43 -13.21 27.87
N LEU A 173 19.33 -13.30 28.85
CA LEU A 173 20.72 -12.83 28.73
C LEU A 173 21.52 -13.61 27.67
N LYS A 174 21.21 -14.88 27.41
CA LYS A 174 21.79 -15.66 26.30
C LYS A 174 21.47 -15.08 24.91
N ARG A 175 20.40 -14.29 24.78
CA ARG A 175 19.98 -13.65 23.52
C ARG A 175 20.53 -12.23 23.36
N VAL A 176 21.05 -11.66 24.43
CA VAL A 176 21.58 -10.31 24.42
C VAL A 176 22.96 -10.32 23.72
N PRO A 177 23.18 -9.46 22.72
CA PRO A 177 24.49 -9.34 22.08
C PRO A 177 25.60 -9.04 23.09
N LEU A 178 26.82 -9.48 22.79
CA LEU A 178 28.04 -9.28 23.61
C LEU A 178 28.06 -10.03 24.95
N LEU A 179 26.95 -10.61 25.37
CA LEU A 179 26.86 -11.43 26.58
C LEU A 179 27.05 -12.91 26.27
N SER A 180 27.56 -13.63 27.26
CA SER A 180 27.63 -15.08 27.25
C SER A 180 27.30 -15.61 28.63
N VAL A 181 26.56 -16.70 28.68
CA VAL A 181 26.18 -17.36 29.93
C VAL A 181 26.72 -18.78 29.90
N ASP A 182 27.41 -19.19 30.96
CA ASP A 182 27.89 -20.56 31.12
C ASP A 182 26.79 -21.53 31.63
N LEU A 183 27.18 -22.79 31.84
CA LEU A 183 26.30 -23.86 32.36
C LEU A 183 25.86 -23.61 33.81
N ASP A 184 26.68 -22.92 34.59
CA ASP A 184 26.40 -22.61 35.99
C ASP A 184 25.47 -21.39 36.12
N GLY A 185 25.33 -20.60 35.05
CA GLY A 185 24.49 -19.41 34.97
C GLY A 185 25.25 -18.10 35.18
N ASN A 186 26.59 -18.13 35.19
CA ASN A 186 27.41 -16.93 35.29
C ASN A 186 27.42 -16.20 33.96
N VAL A 187 27.34 -14.88 34.04
CA VAL A 187 27.26 -13.99 32.89
C VAL A 187 28.61 -13.33 32.68
N SER A 188 29.06 -13.28 31.43
CA SER A 188 30.26 -12.56 31.02
C SER A 188 29.93 -11.59 29.88
N LEU A 189 30.60 -10.45 29.87
CA LEU A 189 30.52 -9.46 28.81
C LEU A 189 31.83 -9.48 28.04
N ARG A 190 31.79 -9.89 26.76
CA ARG A 190 32.99 -10.02 25.92
C ARG A 190 34.11 -10.82 26.62
N GLY A 191 33.74 -11.89 27.32
CA GLY A 191 34.65 -12.75 28.08
C GLY A 191 35.09 -12.21 29.45
N ASN A 192 34.72 -10.97 29.82
CA ASN A 192 35.01 -10.42 31.14
C ASN A 192 33.87 -10.74 32.12
N GLN A 193 34.19 -11.40 33.23
CA GLN A 193 33.24 -11.76 34.30
C GLN A 193 33.16 -10.68 35.39
N ASN A 194 34.09 -9.73 35.42
CA ASN A 194 34.04 -8.59 36.34
C ASN A 194 33.01 -7.58 35.85
N ILE A 195 31.73 -7.91 35.95
CA ILE A 195 30.61 -7.11 35.49
C ILE A 195 29.72 -6.69 36.67
N LYS A 196 29.06 -5.54 36.54
CA LYS A 196 28.05 -5.09 37.51
C LYS A 196 26.66 -5.38 36.99
N VAL A 197 25.86 -6.14 37.74
CA VAL A 197 24.46 -6.39 37.39
C VAL A 197 23.54 -5.48 38.21
N LEU A 198 22.73 -4.70 37.51
CA LEU A 198 21.71 -3.82 38.05
C LEU A 198 20.33 -4.36 37.70
N ILE A 199 19.38 -4.22 38.62
CA ILE A 199 17.96 -4.44 38.34
C ILE A 199 17.25 -3.12 38.60
N ASN A 200 16.57 -2.59 37.59
CA ASN A 200 15.92 -1.28 37.63
C ASN A 200 16.85 -0.15 38.12
N ASN A 201 18.07 -0.09 37.59
CA ASN A 201 19.14 0.85 37.98
C ASN A 201 19.63 0.74 39.44
N LYS A 202 19.20 -0.27 40.18
CA LYS A 202 19.66 -0.53 41.55
C LYS A 202 20.66 -1.69 41.56
N PRO A 203 21.76 -1.60 42.33
CA PRO A 203 22.63 -2.74 42.55
C PRO A 203 21.82 -3.92 43.05
N SER A 204 21.96 -5.06 42.37
CA SER A 204 21.28 -6.26 42.82
C SER A 204 21.95 -6.77 44.11
N THR A 205 21.20 -6.87 45.21
CA THR A 205 21.70 -7.42 46.50
C THR A 205 22.08 -8.91 46.40
N ILE A 206 21.83 -9.54 45.25
CA ILE A 206 22.23 -10.90 44.87
C ILE A 206 23.76 -11.07 44.83
N THR A 207 24.51 -9.97 44.92
CA THR A 207 25.98 -9.92 45.02
C THR A 207 26.57 -10.77 46.17
N ALA A 208 25.77 -11.24 47.14
CA ALA A 208 26.30 -11.96 48.29
C ALA A 208 26.55 -13.47 48.10
N ASN A 209 25.82 -14.21 47.25
CA ASN A 209 25.99 -15.67 47.15
C ASN A 209 26.01 -16.28 45.74
N SER A 210 25.29 -15.75 44.74
CA SER A 210 25.45 -16.13 43.33
C SER A 210 24.53 -15.29 42.42
N ILE A 211 25.09 -14.57 41.45
CA ILE A 211 24.34 -13.80 40.45
C ILE A 211 23.36 -14.70 39.68
N ALA A 212 23.80 -15.93 39.39
CA ALA A 212 23.00 -16.93 38.68
C ALA A 212 21.68 -17.26 39.37
N ASP A 213 21.69 -17.41 40.70
CA ASP A 213 20.49 -17.78 41.45
C ASP A 213 19.44 -16.67 41.46
N GLY A 214 19.89 -15.42 41.49
CA GLY A 214 19.00 -14.27 41.41
C GLY A 214 18.38 -14.07 40.02
N LEU A 215 19.13 -14.36 38.96
CA LEU A 215 18.63 -14.30 37.60
C LEU A 215 17.60 -15.40 37.30
N ARG A 216 17.79 -16.60 37.85
CA ARG A 216 16.82 -17.71 37.77
C ARG A 216 15.48 -17.39 38.42
N GLN A 217 15.48 -16.53 39.45
CA GLN A 217 14.26 -16.10 40.14
C GLN A 217 13.47 -15.03 39.37
N LEU A 218 14.06 -14.40 38.35
CA LEU A 218 13.42 -13.36 37.56
C LEU A 218 12.83 -13.95 36.28
N PRO A 219 11.50 -14.04 36.14
CA PRO A 219 10.88 -14.60 34.94
C PRO A 219 11.13 -13.70 33.72
N ALA A 220 11.41 -14.31 32.56
CA ALA A 220 11.64 -13.58 31.31
C ALA A 220 10.49 -12.64 30.95
N ASP A 221 9.25 -13.05 31.21
CA ASP A 221 8.05 -12.26 30.92
C ASP A 221 7.95 -10.96 31.73
N GLN A 222 8.63 -10.88 32.87
CA GLN A 222 8.70 -9.67 33.68
C GLN A 222 9.82 -8.73 33.22
N ILE A 223 10.69 -9.14 32.30
CA ILE A 223 11.77 -8.31 31.79
C ILE A 223 11.23 -7.47 30.63
N LYS A 224 11.45 -6.16 30.72
CA LYS A 224 11.12 -5.20 29.67
C LYS A 224 12.27 -5.09 28.69
N THR A 225 13.44 -4.70 29.21
CA THR A 225 14.66 -4.49 28.44
C THR A 225 15.89 -4.92 29.22
N VAL A 226 16.93 -5.34 28.51
CA VAL A 226 18.28 -5.52 29.06
C VAL A 226 19.20 -4.51 28.39
N GLU A 227 19.89 -3.71 29.19
CA GLU A 227 20.85 -2.73 28.69
C GLU A 227 22.27 -3.20 29.01
N VAL A 228 23.13 -3.23 28.01
CA VAL A 228 24.55 -3.55 28.13
C VAL A 228 25.34 -2.26 27.97
N ILE A 229 25.92 -1.77 29.04
CA ILE A 229 26.67 -0.51 29.07
C ILE A 229 28.16 -0.87 29.06
N THR A 230 28.79 -0.70 27.91
CA THR A 230 30.23 -0.94 27.71
C THR A 230 31.09 0.30 28.00
N SER A 231 30.46 1.47 28.14
CA SER A 231 31.13 2.74 28.41
C SER A 231 30.48 3.42 29.63
N PRO A 232 30.71 2.88 30.84
CA PRO A 232 30.09 3.41 32.05
C PRO A 232 30.58 4.83 32.35
N SER A 233 29.75 5.61 33.05
CA SER A 233 30.15 6.93 33.56
C SER A 233 31.20 6.82 34.67
N ALA A 234 31.96 7.89 34.91
CA ALA A 234 33.07 7.95 35.87
C ALA A 234 32.73 7.45 37.28
N ARG A 235 31.46 7.53 37.71
CA ARG A 235 30.99 7.03 39.02
C ARG A 235 31.01 5.50 39.15
N TYR A 236 31.00 4.77 38.03
CA TYR A 236 31.04 3.31 38.00
C TYR A 236 32.35 2.76 37.44
N ASP A 237 33.02 3.52 36.56
CA ASP A 237 34.33 3.16 36.00
C ASP A 237 35.42 3.04 37.09
N ALA A 238 35.32 3.82 38.16
CA ALA A 238 36.23 3.77 39.31
C ALA A 238 36.21 2.43 40.07
N GLU A 239 35.18 1.59 39.89
CA GLU A 239 35.11 0.25 40.49
C GLU A 239 35.82 -0.82 39.62
N GLY A 240 36.37 -0.44 38.46
CA GLY A 240 37.14 -1.33 37.59
C GLY A 240 36.32 -2.43 36.89
N THR A 241 35.00 -2.25 36.77
CA THR A 241 34.12 -3.24 36.14
C THR A 241 34.23 -3.19 34.61
N GLY A 242 34.31 -4.37 33.97
CA GLY A 242 34.37 -4.56 32.52
C GLY A 242 33.08 -4.20 31.77
N GLY A 243 32.04 -3.78 32.49
CA GLY A 243 30.79 -3.23 31.98
C GLY A 243 29.64 -3.43 32.96
N ILE A 244 28.50 -2.82 32.63
CA ILE A 244 27.29 -2.87 33.46
C ILE A 244 26.16 -3.51 32.65
N ILE A 245 25.47 -4.46 33.25
CA ILE A 245 24.26 -5.08 32.71
C ILE A 245 23.09 -4.59 33.55
N ASN A 246 22.16 -3.87 32.94
CA ASN A 246 20.99 -3.32 33.62
C ASN A 246 19.72 -4.01 33.10
N ILE A 247 19.07 -4.76 33.98
CA ILE A 247 17.83 -5.46 33.68
C ILE A 247 16.67 -4.57 34.13
N ILE A 248 15.90 -4.07 33.18
CA ILE A 248 14.70 -3.28 33.47
C ILE A 248 13.50 -4.21 33.44
N THR A 249 12.78 -4.30 34.56
CA THR A 249 11.55 -5.09 34.64
C THR A 249 10.36 -4.25 34.20
N LYS A 250 9.31 -4.91 33.71
CA LYS A 250 8.01 -4.29 33.49
C LYS A 250 7.49 -3.77 34.82
N SER A 251 7.13 -2.49 34.88
CA SER A 251 6.45 -1.93 36.05
C SER A 251 5.08 -2.60 36.15
N ASN A 252 4.93 -3.49 37.12
CA ASN A 252 3.63 -4.06 37.43
C ASN A 252 2.85 -3.04 38.27
N ASP A 253 2.18 -2.12 37.57
CA ASP A 253 1.27 -1.15 38.16
C ASP A 253 -0.02 -1.92 38.52
N LEU A 254 0.07 -2.82 39.52
CA LEU A 254 -1.05 -3.59 40.05
C LEU A 254 -2.05 -2.62 40.65
N ARG A 255 -2.97 -2.16 39.81
CA ARG A 255 -4.15 -1.39 40.21
C ARG A 255 -5.26 -2.40 40.41
N GLY A 256 -5.70 -2.58 41.64
CA GLY A 256 -6.72 -3.56 41.94
C GLY A 256 -7.01 -3.71 43.41
N GLY A 257 -8.17 -4.30 43.70
CA GLY A 257 -8.59 -4.71 45.03
C GLY A 257 -8.67 -6.22 45.13
N GLN A 258 -8.22 -6.77 46.25
CA GLN A 258 -8.50 -8.15 46.64
C GLN A 258 -9.41 -8.12 47.86
N LEU A 259 -10.52 -8.86 47.80
CA LEU A 259 -11.45 -9.04 48.92
C LEU A 259 -11.57 -10.54 49.16
N SER A 260 -11.20 -11.00 50.35
CA SER A 260 -11.41 -12.37 50.82
C SER A 260 -12.45 -12.36 51.95
N LEU A 261 -13.41 -13.27 51.82
CA LEU A 261 -14.45 -13.53 52.81
C LEU A 261 -14.38 -15.01 53.15
N ASP A 262 -13.98 -15.31 54.37
CA ASP A 262 -13.83 -16.67 54.87
C ASP A 262 -14.82 -16.89 56.01
N GLY A 263 -15.84 -17.69 55.75
CA GLY A 263 -16.83 -18.11 56.74
C GLY A 263 -16.65 -19.58 57.10
N SER A 264 -16.66 -19.91 58.39
CA SER A 264 -16.75 -21.30 58.84
C SER A 264 -17.89 -21.45 59.85
N GLY A 265 -18.63 -22.56 59.80
CA GLY A 265 -19.78 -22.81 60.66
C GLY A 265 -19.78 -24.23 61.22
N GLY A 266 -19.98 -24.37 62.54
CA GLY A 266 -20.14 -25.63 63.25
C GLY A 266 -21.19 -25.55 64.36
N THR A 267 -21.50 -26.68 65.00
CA THR A 267 -22.60 -26.79 65.98
C THR A 267 -22.38 -26.04 67.30
N ARG A 268 -21.17 -25.52 67.56
CA ARG A 268 -20.84 -24.76 68.78
C ARG A 268 -20.26 -23.37 68.53
N SER A 269 -19.81 -23.06 67.32
CA SER A 269 -19.23 -21.75 66.97
C SER A 269 -19.19 -21.57 65.45
N GLY A 270 -19.27 -20.32 65.01
CA GLY A 270 -18.99 -19.90 63.64
C GLY A 270 -18.04 -18.71 63.63
N THR A 271 -17.22 -18.61 62.60
CA THR A 271 -16.33 -17.46 62.38
C THR A 271 -16.60 -16.85 61.01
N LEU A 272 -16.53 -15.53 60.94
CA LEU A 272 -16.66 -14.75 59.71
C LEU A 272 -15.48 -13.80 59.65
N ASN A 273 -14.56 -14.04 58.72
CA ASN A 273 -13.40 -13.20 58.49
C ASN A 273 -13.55 -12.47 57.17
N LEU A 274 -13.31 -11.16 57.20
CA LEU A 274 -13.34 -10.28 56.04
C LEU A 274 -11.99 -9.57 55.98
N ASN A 275 -11.25 -9.78 54.90
CA ASN A 275 -9.98 -9.11 54.66
C ASN A 275 -10.01 -8.49 53.27
N GLY A 276 -9.67 -7.20 53.20
CA GLY A 276 -9.64 -6.45 51.94
C GLY A 276 -8.28 -5.79 51.78
N SER A 277 -7.80 -5.67 50.56
CA SER A 277 -6.66 -4.79 50.26
C SER A 277 -6.87 -4.12 48.92
N TYR A 278 -6.45 -2.88 48.80
CA TYR A 278 -6.55 -2.11 47.57
C TYR A 278 -5.25 -1.37 47.30
N ARG A 279 -4.70 -1.55 46.10
CA ARG A 279 -3.43 -0.93 45.69
C ARG A 279 -3.64 -0.05 44.46
N THR A 280 -3.04 1.13 44.50
CA THR A 280 -2.98 2.06 43.37
C THR A 280 -1.60 2.69 43.29
N GLY A 281 -0.85 2.36 42.24
CA GLY A 281 0.53 2.81 42.05
C GLY A 281 1.44 2.37 43.20
N LYS A 282 2.20 3.32 43.77
CA LYS A 282 3.15 3.06 44.88
C LYS A 282 2.50 3.02 46.27
N MET A 283 1.18 3.22 46.38
CA MET A 283 0.46 3.28 47.66
C MET A 283 -0.55 2.12 47.76
N GLY A 284 -0.68 1.54 48.96
CA GLY A 284 -1.60 0.44 49.23
C GLY A 284 -2.27 0.58 50.59
N PHE A 285 -3.53 0.13 50.66
CA PHE A 285 -4.36 0.08 51.87
C PHE A 285 -4.79 -1.38 52.10
N ALA A 286 -4.84 -1.82 53.36
CA ALA A 286 -5.23 -3.16 53.79
C ALA A 286 -6.06 -3.08 55.07
#